data_AF-A0A813EVA5-F1
#
_entry.id   AF-A0A813EVA5-F1
#
_cell.length_a   1.000
_cell.length_b   1.000
_cell.length_c   1.000
_cell.angle_alpha   90.00
_cell.angle_beta   90.00
_cell.angle_gamma   90.00
#
_symmetry.space_group_name_H-M   'P 1'
#
loop_
_entity.id
_entity.type
_entity.pdbx_description
1 polymer ?
#
loop_
_entity_poly.entity_id
_entity_poly.type
_entity_poly.pdbx_seq_one_letter_code
_entity_poly.pdbx_strand_id
1 'polypeptide(L)'
;MSLSEQSALVEELVTQVLRTGQPLTGIQKEIIERLNQTFVNETLPELQKRHDSDQEMLYAHAAGFAHCDGTLGTASQSVSTLNSEQSSLESALAECVAQESSLQSTKNLLHEELTAYLQALQPPSSMMPEQRAPTPDMDDFIAQNLEFFKTLNSSYASLKEHISTVEAEVEAKTASCEQEELIFDAKFCLWKTEVENAKTNYLHCRQSAETLYEETLKTAHSNAEGRRADLEALRKVQCYLKILLDGTTQEKMNECNDVQHTQSSLDIAEPQVPDINQVLLDGLGAPGSRVQCTAAGGGQSPESPYGTSPYGTSLTGRV
;
A
#
# COMPACT_ATOMS: atom_id res chain seq x y z
N MET A 1 -17.12 -12.98 46.56
CA MET A 1 -16.48 -12.34 47.73
C MET A 1 -15.09 -11.88 47.29
N SER A 2 -14.82 -10.59 47.26
CA SER A 2 -13.52 -10.03 46.84
C SER A 2 -12.41 -10.41 47.83
N LEU A 3 -11.14 -10.28 47.41
CA LEU A 3 -10.00 -10.49 48.31
C LEU A 3 -9.96 -9.47 49.46
N SER A 4 -10.45 -8.25 49.22
CA SER A 4 -10.63 -7.24 50.28
C SER A 4 -11.67 -7.66 51.33
N GLU A 5 -12.80 -8.25 50.91
CA GLU A 5 -13.80 -8.81 51.84
C GLU A 5 -13.24 -9.99 52.63
N GLN A 6 -12.45 -10.85 51.99
CA GLN A 6 -11.74 -11.95 52.68
C GLN A 6 -10.74 -11.42 53.70
N SER A 7 -9.99 -10.37 53.37
CA SER A 7 -9.08 -9.71 54.30
C SER A 7 -9.79 -9.16 55.53
N ALA A 8 -10.93 -8.50 55.35
CA ALA A 8 -11.71 -7.96 56.47
C ALA A 8 -12.25 -9.06 57.40
N LEU A 9 -12.67 -10.20 56.85
CA LEU A 9 -13.13 -11.34 57.65
C LEU A 9 -12.00 -11.96 58.49
N VAL A 10 -10.80 -12.08 57.92
CA VAL A 10 -9.64 -12.61 58.65
C VAL A 10 -9.20 -11.61 59.73
N GLU A 11 -9.23 -10.31 59.44
CA GLU A 11 -8.96 -9.25 60.41
C GLU A 11 -9.92 -9.27 61.61
N GLU A 12 -11.21 -9.49 61.37
CA GLU A 12 -12.21 -9.65 62.44
C GLU A 12 -11.91 -10.87 63.31
N LEU A 13 -11.48 -11.98 62.70
CA LEU A 13 -11.07 -13.17 63.45
C LEU A 13 -9.85 -12.90 64.34
N VAL A 14 -8.85 -12.16 63.84
CA VAL A 14 -7.70 -11.70 64.65
C VAL A 14 -8.18 -10.87 65.84
N THR A 15 -9.08 -9.91 65.59
CA THR A 15 -9.65 -9.02 66.60
C THR A 15 -10.41 -9.80 67.68
N GLN A 16 -11.17 -10.83 67.28
CA GLN A 16 -11.90 -11.69 68.21
C GLN A 16 -10.94 -12.49 69.12
N VAL A 17 -9.86 -13.04 68.55
CA VAL A 17 -8.83 -13.76 69.33
C VAL A 17 -8.16 -12.82 70.33
N LEU A 18 -7.82 -11.59 69.92
CA LEU A 18 -7.28 -10.56 70.82
C LEU A 18 -8.24 -10.20 71.96
N ARG A 19 -9.53 -10.00 71.65
CA ARG A 19 -10.54 -9.58 72.62
C ARG A 19 -10.83 -10.67 73.66
N THR A 20 -10.85 -11.92 73.24
CA THR A 20 -11.22 -13.05 74.10
C THR A 20 -10.02 -13.68 74.82
N GLY A 21 -8.81 -13.47 74.31
CA GLY A 21 -7.59 -14.12 74.80
C GLY A 21 -7.58 -15.64 74.59
N GLN A 22 -8.56 -16.20 73.88
CA GLN A 22 -8.64 -17.64 73.64
C GLN A 22 -7.78 -18.03 72.42
N PRO A 23 -6.83 -18.96 72.57
CA PRO A 23 -6.05 -19.44 71.44
C PRO A 23 -6.92 -20.29 70.50
N LEU A 24 -6.51 -20.39 69.24
CA LEU A 24 -7.16 -21.26 68.27
C LEU A 24 -7.11 -22.73 68.69
N THR A 25 -8.22 -23.43 68.46
CA THR A 25 -8.30 -24.89 68.58
C THR A 25 -7.47 -25.58 67.50
N GLY A 26 -7.11 -26.86 67.70
CA GLY A 26 -6.33 -27.63 66.72
C GLY A 26 -6.97 -27.65 65.33
N ILE A 27 -8.29 -27.83 65.26
CA ILE A 27 -9.04 -27.84 64.00
C ILE A 27 -8.98 -26.47 63.30
N GLN A 28 -9.09 -25.36 64.05
CA GLN A 28 -8.99 -24.02 63.48
C GLN A 28 -7.59 -23.74 62.93
N LYS A 29 -6.54 -24.22 63.61
CA LYS A 29 -5.16 -24.11 63.11
C LYS A 29 -4.98 -24.83 61.78
N GLU A 30 -5.45 -26.07 61.66
CA GLU A 30 -5.38 -26.82 60.39
C GLU A 30 -6.11 -26.12 59.24
N ILE A 31 -7.26 -25.49 59.51
CA ILE A 31 -8.00 -24.72 58.49
C ILE A 31 -7.18 -23.50 58.04
N ILE A 32 -6.60 -22.77 58.98
CA ILE A 32 -5.77 -21.59 58.68
C ILE A 32 -4.50 -21.97 57.91
N GLU A 33 -3.85 -23.08 58.26
CA GLU A 33 -2.71 -23.61 57.53
C GLU A 33 -3.08 -23.97 56.08
N ARG A 34 -4.21 -24.66 55.87
CA ARG A 34 -4.72 -24.97 54.53
C ARG A 34 -5.03 -23.70 53.73
N LEU A 35 -5.69 -22.72 54.33
CA LEU A 35 -5.96 -21.43 53.66
C LEU A 35 -4.67 -20.72 53.25
N ASN A 36 -3.67 -20.67 54.13
CA ASN A 36 -2.38 -20.08 53.82
C ASN A 36 -1.68 -20.83 52.66
N GLN A 37 -1.74 -22.16 52.65
CA GLN A 37 -1.21 -22.96 51.55
C GLN A 37 -1.92 -22.68 50.23
N THR A 38 -3.26 -22.56 50.20
CA THR A 38 -4.01 -22.17 49.00
C THR A 38 -3.56 -20.81 48.46
N PHE A 39 -3.38 -19.81 49.32
CA PHE A 39 -2.90 -18.49 48.87
C PHE A 39 -1.49 -18.54 48.28
N VAL A 40 -0.57 -19.26 48.93
CA VAL A 40 0.83 -19.36 48.48
C VAL A 40 0.97 -20.19 47.21
N ASN A 41 0.27 -21.33 47.14
CA ASN A 41 0.50 -22.33 46.10
C ASN A 41 -0.43 -22.17 44.88
N GLU A 42 -1.55 -21.47 45.02
CA GLU A 42 -2.54 -21.33 43.94
C GLU A 42 -2.78 -19.86 43.59
N THR A 43 -3.17 -19.02 44.56
CA THR A 43 -3.62 -17.66 44.26
C THR A 43 -2.48 -16.74 43.80
N LEU A 44 -1.33 -16.79 44.46
CA LEU A 44 -0.16 -15.99 44.06
C LEU A 44 0.38 -16.40 42.66
N PRO A 45 0.57 -17.70 42.35
CA PRO A 45 0.93 -18.12 41.00
C PRO A 45 -0.10 -17.71 39.93
N GLU A 46 -1.40 -17.78 40.23
CA GLU A 46 -2.43 -17.39 39.27
C GLU A 46 -2.44 -15.87 39.02
N LEU A 47 -2.13 -15.04 40.03
CA LEU A 47 -1.90 -13.61 39.83
C LEU A 47 -0.75 -13.34 38.86
N GLN A 48 0.38 -14.03 39.05
CA GLN A 48 1.54 -13.91 38.16
C GLN A 48 1.21 -14.38 36.74
N LYS A 49 0.54 -15.52 36.61
CA LYS A 49 0.13 -16.07 35.31
C LYS A 49 -0.78 -15.10 34.53
N ARG A 50 -1.73 -14.45 35.22
CA ARG A 50 -2.59 -13.43 34.60
C ARG A 50 -1.81 -12.19 34.17
N HIS A 51 -0.83 -11.77 34.96
CA HIS A 51 0.11 -10.72 34.57
C HIS A 51 0.88 -11.12 33.29
N ASP A 52 1.48 -12.31 33.28
CA ASP A 52 2.29 -12.79 32.15
C ASP A 52 1.44 -12.93 30.88
N SER A 53 0.18 -13.32 31.00
CA SER A 53 -0.77 -13.38 29.89
C SER A 53 -1.08 -12.00 29.29
N ASP A 54 -1.28 -10.97 30.12
CA ASP A 54 -1.47 -9.60 29.63
C ASP A 54 -0.22 -9.09 28.93
N GLN A 55 0.95 -9.41 29.50
CA GLN A 55 2.25 -9.05 28.96
C GLN A 55 2.48 -9.69 27.58
N GLU A 56 2.22 -11.00 27.45
CA GLU A 56 2.32 -11.73 26.18
C GLU A 56 1.39 -11.16 25.11
N MET A 57 0.13 -10.87 25.46
CA MET A 57 -0.83 -10.28 24.53
C MET A 57 -0.39 -8.90 24.04
N LEU A 58 0.13 -8.07 24.94
CA LEU A 58 0.66 -6.75 24.59
C LEU A 58 1.87 -6.85 23.63
N TYR A 59 2.80 -7.77 23.90
CA TYR A 59 3.92 -8.04 23.00
C TYR A 59 3.47 -8.56 21.62
N ALA A 60 2.46 -9.43 21.59
CA ALA A 60 1.90 -9.94 20.34
C ALA A 60 1.27 -8.84 19.48
N HIS A 61 0.50 -7.93 20.09
CA HIS A 61 -0.05 -6.78 19.37
C HIS A 61 1.02 -5.78 18.92
N ALA A 62 2.07 -5.56 19.73
CA ALA A 62 3.22 -4.76 19.33
C ALA A 62 3.97 -5.36 18.12
N ALA A 63 4.05 -6.69 18.02
CA ALA A 63 4.63 -7.36 16.87
C ALA A 63 3.80 -7.16 15.58
N GLY A 64 2.51 -6.85 15.69
CA GLY A 64 1.62 -6.55 14.55
C GLY A 64 2.11 -5.38 13.70
N PHE A 65 2.78 -4.41 14.30
CA PHE A 65 3.36 -3.28 13.57
C PHE A 65 4.47 -3.70 12.59
N ALA A 66 5.38 -4.58 13.02
CA ALA A 66 6.43 -5.12 12.16
C ALA A 66 5.86 -6.02 11.04
N HIS A 67 4.72 -6.68 11.29
CA HIS A 67 4.00 -7.43 10.26
C HIS A 67 3.47 -6.53 9.14
N CYS A 68 2.96 -5.34 9.49
CA CYS A 68 2.55 -4.35 8.49
C CYS A 68 3.74 -3.91 7.62
N ASP A 69 4.91 -3.67 8.24
CA ASP A 69 6.13 -3.30 7.51
C ASP A 69 6.60 -4.44 6.57
N GLY A 70 6.54 -5.69 7.02
CA GLY A 70 6.88 -6.85 6.18
C GLY A 70 5.93 -7.02 4.98
N THR A 71 4.64 -6.76 5.19
CA THR A 71 3.63 -6.79 4.11
C THR A 71 3.89 -5.68 3.09
N LEU A 72 4.17 -4.45 3.55
CA LEU A 72 4.57 -3.35 2.70
C LEU A 72 5.87 -3.65 1.94
N GLY A 73 6.85 -4.27 2.60
CA GLY A 73 8.10 -4.70 1.97
C GLY A 73 7.88 -5.67 0.81
N THR A 74 6.93 -6.60 0.94
CA THR A 74 6.55 -7.52 -0.15
C THR A 74 5.86 -6.77 -1.28
N ALA A 75 4.89 -5.91 -0.96
CA ALA A 75 4.20 -5.08 -1.97
C ALA A 75 5.17 -4.15 -2.72
N SER A 76 6.20 -3.62 -2.04
CA SER A 76 7.21 -2.75 -2.65
C SER A 76 7.99 -3.41 -3.78
N GLN A 77 8.19 -4.73 -3.73
CA GLN A 77 8.86 -5.48 -4.80
C GLN A 77 7.99 -5.58 -6.06
N SER A 78 6.68 -5.83 -5.87
CA SER A 78 5.68 -5.80 -6.94
C SER A 78 5.62 -4.43 -7.60
N VAL A 79 5.50 -3.37 -6.79
CA VAL A 79 5.53 -1.97 -7.22
C VAL A 79 6.81 -1.63 -8.00
N SER A 80 7.97 -2.04 -7.49
CA SER A 80 9.27 -1.79 -8.13
C SER A 80 9.36 -2.45 -9.51
N THR A 81 8.88 -3.70 -9.63
CA THR A 81 8.83 -4.43 -10.90
C THR A 81 7.95 -3.69 -11.90
N LEU A 82 6.71 -3.35 -11.52
CA LEU A 82 5.78 -2.60 -12.36
C LEU A 82 6.32 -1.22 -12.76
N ASN A 83 7.03 -0.55 -11.86
CA ASN A 83 7.66 0.74 -12.15
C ASN A 83 8.74 0.61 -13.22
N SER A 84 9.57 -0.44 -13.15
CA SER A 84 10.62 -0.68 -14.15
C SER A 84 10.03 -1.00 -15.52
N GLU A 85 8.94 -1.78 -15.56
CA GLU A 85 8.25 -2.13 -16.80
C GLU A 85 7.60 -0.91 -17.45
N GLN A 86 6.85 -0.10 -16.69
CA GLN A 86 6.24 1.12 -17.23
C GLN A 86 7.31 2.10 -17.73
N SER A 87 8.43 2.24 -17.00
CA SER A 87 9.51 3.16 -17.40
C SER A 87 10.18 2.74 -18.71
N SER A 88 10.30 1.43 -18.94
CA SER A 88 10.78 0.89 -20.21
C SER A 88 9.81 1.18 -21.35
N LEU A 89 8.50 1.05 -21.11
CA LEU A 89 7.46 1.37 -22.10
C LEU A 89 7.39 2.87 -22.39
N GLU A 90 7.58 3.72 -21.38
CA GLU A 90 7.66 5.17 -21.54
C GLU A 90 8.80 5.55 -22.49
N SER A 91 9.95 4.91 -22.32
CA SER A 91 11.12 5.14 -23.17
C SER A 91 10.89 4.66 -24.61
N ALA A 92 10.28 3.49 -24.79
CA ALA A 92 9.93 2.96 -26.11
C ALA A 92 8.94 3.87 -26.84
N LEU A 93 7.88 4.32 -26.16
CA LEU A 93 6.90 5.25 -26.72
C LEU A 93 7.56 6.57 -27.14
N ALA A 94 8.46 7.12 -26.31
CA ALA A 94 9.20 8.34 -26.65
C ALA A 94 10.05 8.16 -27.92
N GLU A 95 10.71 7.01 -28.08
CA GLU A 95 11.45 6.69 -29.30
C GLU A 95 10.52 6.52 -30.51
N CYS A 96 9.37 5.88 -30.34
CA CYS A 96 8.38 5.70 -31.40
C CYS A 96 7.90 7.06 -31.94
N VAL A 97 7.50 7.96 -31.04
CA VAL A 97 7.04 9.32 -31.38
C VAL A 97 8.15 10.13 -32.07
N ALA A 98 9.41 9.97 -31.66
CA ALA A 98 10.53 10.63 -32.31
C ALA A 98 10.73 10.13 -33.77
N GLN A 99 10.61 8.82 -33.99
CA GLN A 99 10.70 8.22 -35.33
C GLN A 99 9.53 8.65 -36.22
N GLU A 100 8.31 8.69 -35.69
CA GLU A 100 7.13 9.21 -36.39
C GLU A 100 7.34 10.66 -36.83
N SER A 101 7.82 11.51 -35.92
CA SER A 101 8.13 12.92 -36.22
C SER A 101 9.18 13.08 -37.34
N SER A 102 10.19 12.21 -37.36
CA SER A 102 11.20 12.18 -38.43
C SER A 102 10.60 11.80 -39.79
N LEU A 103 9.72 10.79 -39.82
CA LEU A 103 9.01 10.39 -41.05
C LEU A 103 8.08 11.50 -41.54
N GLN A 104 7.35 12.15 -40.63
CA GLN A 104 6.48 13.28 -40.97
C GLN A 104 7.28 14.45 -41.55
N SER A 105 8.47 14.71 -41.03
CA SER A 105 9.39 15.72 -41.58
C SER A 105 9.86 15.36 -42.99
N THR A 106 10.20 14.09 -43.22
CA THR A 106 10.61 13.57 -44.54
C THR A 106 9.48 13.68 -45.56
N LYS A 107 8.25 13.31 -45.16
CA LYS A 107 7.03 13.49 -45.96
C LYS A 107 6.87 14.94 -46.40
N ASN A 108 6.98 15.89 -45.45
CA ASN A 108 6.83 17.32 -45.75
C ASN A 108 7.89 17.80 -46.76
N LEU A 109 9.16 17.41 -46.57
CA LEU A 109 10.25 17.75 -47.48
C LEU A 109 10.03 17.22 -48.91
N LEU A 110 9.53 15.98 -49.05
CA LEU A 110 9.23 15.42 -50.37
C LEU A 110 8.07 16.15 -51.08
N HIS A 111 7.05 16.58 -50.32
CA HIS A 111 5.97 17.41 -50.85
C HIS A 111 6.47 18.79 -51.30
N GLU A 112 7.37 19.40 -50.54
CA GLU A 112 8.05 20.65 -50.92
C GLU A 112 8.91 20.47 -52.17
N GLU A 113 9.68 19.37 -52.26
CA GLU A 113 10.51 19.04 -53.41
C GLU A 113 9.67 18.84 -54.68
N LEU A 114 8.57 18.09 -54.60
CA LEU A 114 7.66 17.93 -55.73
C LEU A 114 7.05 19.26 -56.16
N THR A 115 6.68 20.12 -55.21
CA THR A 115 6.15 21.45 -55.50
C THR A 115 7.20 22.31 -56.22
N ALA A 116 8.43 22.35 -55.71
CA ALA A 116 9.53 23.08 -56.32
C ALA A 116 9.88 22.54 -57.71
N TYR A 117 9.94 21.22 -57.87
CA TYR A 117 10.17 20.55 -59.15
C TYR A 117 9.14 20.99 -60.19
N LEU A 118 7.84 20.93 -59.86
CA LEU A 118 6.77 21.34 -60.77
C LEU A 118 6.82 22.83 -61.12
N GLN A 119 7.20 23.69 -60.17
CA GLN A 119 7.35 25.14 -60.40
C GLN A 119 8.55 25.47 -61.28
N ALA A 120 9.60 24.65 -61.27
CA ALA A 120 10.82 24.86 -62.05
C ALA A 120 10.71 24.40 -63.52
N LEU A 121 9.65 23.66 -63.87
CA LEU A 121 9.48 23.11 -65.22
C LEU A 121 9.32 24.21 -66.28
N GLN A 122 10.16 24.15 -67.32
CA GLN A 122 10.06 25.00 -68.51
C GLN A 122 10.01 24.13 -69.78
N PRO A 123 8.84 23.98 -70.44
CA PRO A 123 8.75 23.21 -71.67
C PRO A 123 9.53 23.90 -72.81
N PRO A 124 10.25 23.16 -73.69
CA PRO A 124 11.10 23.73 -74.74
C PRO A 124 10.36 24.62 -75.74
N SER A 125 9.13 24.28 -76.09
CA SER A 125 8.23 25.14 -76.87
C SER A 125 6.81 25.01 -76.36
N SER A 126 6.25 26.12 -75.89
CA SER A 126 4.85 26.24 -75.48
C SER A 126 3.93 26.57 -76.65
N MET A 127 4.49 26.86 -77.83
CA MET A 127 3.73 27.25 -79.02
C MET A 127 3.92 26.22 -80.14
N MET A 128 2.83 25.54 -80.48
CA MET A 128 2.78 24.69 -81.66
C MET A 128 3.02 25.54 -82.91
N PRO A 129 3.85 25.09 -83.88
CA PRO A 129 4.07 25.81 -85.13
C PRO A 129 2.76 26.13 -85.86
N GLU A 130 2.70 27.31 -86.49
CA GLU A 130 1.51 27.81 -87.18
C GLU A 130 1.09 26.90 -88.34
N GLN A 131 2.08 26.40 -89.10
CA GLN A 131 1.85 25.46 -90.17
C GLN A 131 1.68 24.04 -89.61
N ARG A 132 0.44 23.55 -89.60
CA ARG A 132 0.09 22.19 -89.19
C ARG A 132 0.27 21.19 -90.34
N ALA A 133 1.51 21.04 -90.79
CA ALA A 133 1.91 20.11 -91.84
C ALA A 133 3.27 19.49 -91.48
N PRO A 134 3.70 18.42 -92.18
CA PRO A 134 5.04 17.86 -92.03
C PRO A 134 6.09 18.88 -92.49
N THR A 135 6.61 19.65 -91.55
CA THR A 135 7.66 20.64 -91.73
C THR A 135 8.78 20.38 -90.72
N PRO A 136 10.03 20.79 -91.01
CA PRO A 136 11.13 20.67 -90.05
C PRO A 136 10.80 21.29 -88.68
N ASP A 137 10.14 22.46 -88.65
CA ASP A 137 9.72 23.12 -87.40
C ASP A 137 8.72 22.28 -86.58
N MET A 138 7.82 21.54 -87.26
CA MET A 138 6.88 20.63 -86.61
C MET A 138 7.59 19.38 -86.08
N ASP A 139 8.52 18.83 -86.86
CA ASP A 139 9.32 17.66 -86.45
C ASP A 139 10.17 17.99 -85.20
N ASP A 140 10.82 19.16 -85.19
CA ASP A 140 11.60 19.65 -84.05
C ASP A 140 10.72 19.93 -82.82
N PHE A 141 9.55 20.56 -83.02
CA PHE A 141 8.59 20.78 -81.94
C PHE A 141 8.15 19.47 -81.27
N ILE A 142 7.81 18.46 -82.08
CA ILE A 142 7.38 17.13 -81.59
C ILE A 142 8.53 16.44 -80.88
N ALA A 143 9.73 16.41 -81.46
CA ALA A 143 10.88 15.72 -80.90
C ALA A 143 11.31 16.31 -79.54
N GLN A 144 11.39 17.64 -79.44
CA GLN A 144 11.80 18.33 -78.21
C GLN A 144 10.76 18.18 -77.08
N ASN A 145 9.47 18.33 -77.41
CA ASN A 145 8.42 18.13 -76.42
C ASN A 145 8.31 16.67 -75.98
N LEU A 146 8.45 15.71 -76.90
CA LEU A 146 8.45 14.29 -76.56
C LEU A 146 9.54 13.96 -75.54
N GLU A 147 10.77 14.46 -75.75
CA GLU A 147 11.89 14.19 -74.85
C GLU A 147 11.71 14.88 -73.48
N PHE A 148 11.24 16.13 -73.48
CA PHE A 148 10.89 16.85 -72.25
C PHE A 148 9.85 16.09 -71.43
N PHE A 149 8.73 15.69 -72.05
CA PHE A 149 7.65 15.01 -71.33
C PHE A 149 8.01 13.59 -70.90
N LYS A 150 8.90 12.89 -71.60
CA LYS A 150 9.46 11.61 -71.11
C LYS A 150 10.23 11.78 -69.81
N THR A 151 11.15 12.74 -69.77
CA THR A 151 11.95 13.04 -68.57
C THR A 151 11.05 13.50 -67.43
N LEU A 152 10.11 14.41 -67.73
CA LEU A 152 9.14 14.91 -66.77
C LEU A 152 8.33 13.77 -66.15
N ASN A 153 7.77 12.89 -66.99
CA ASN A 153 6.96 11.77 -66.54
C ASN A 153 7.76 10.83 -65.62
N SER A 154 9.03 10.57 -65.94
CA SER A 154 9.89 9.73 -65.11
C SER A 154 10.14 10.33 -63.72
N SER A 155 10.60 11.59 -63.64
CA SER A 155 10.91 12.23 -62.36
C SER A 155 9.65 12.50 -61.53
N TYR A 156 8.55 12.91 -62.17
CA TYR A 156 7.26 13.09 -61.50
C TYR A 156 6.75 11.77 -60.91
N ALA A 157 6.81 10.67 -61.69
CA ALA A 157 6.40 9.35 -61.21
C ALA A 157 7.25 8.90 -60.01
N SER A 158 8.57 9.10 -60.07
CA SER A 158 9.48 8.73 -58.98
C SER A 158 9.22 9.54 -57.69
N LEU A 159 9.08 10.86 -57.77
CA LEU A 159 8.75 11.68 -56.59
C LEU A 159 7.40 11.31 -55.99
N LYS A 160 6.40 11.05 -56.85
CA LYS A 160 5.08 10.62 -56.40
C LYS A 160 5.12 9.25 -55.71
N GLU A 161 5.91 8.32 -56.22
CA GLU A 161 6.12 7.00 -55.61
C GLU A 161 6.81 7.12 -54.25
N HIS A 162 7.84 7.96 -54.12
CA HIS A 162 8.51 8.22 -52.84
C HIS A 162 7.55 8.84 -51.82
N ILE A 163 6.77 9.85 -52.22
CA ILE A 163 5.73 10.44 -51.34
C ILE A 163 4.75 9.37 -50.88
N SER A 164 4.20 8.58 -51.81
CA SER A 164 3.24 7.51 -51.46
C SER A 164 3.84 6.47 -50.52
N THR A 165 5.14 6.17 -50.66
CA THR A 165 5.84 5.23 -49.79
C THR A 165 6.00 5.79 -48.38
N VAL A 166 6.52 7.01 -48.25
CA VAL A 166 6.69 7.65 -46.93
C VAL A 166 5.34 7.93 -46.25
N GLU A 167 4.29 8.23 -47.02
CA GLU A 167 2.93 8.37 -46.47
C GLU A 167 2.42 7.08 -45.84
N ALA A 168 2.65 5.93 -46.49
CA ALA A 168 2.31 4.63 -45.94
C ALA A 168 3.18 4.29 -44.71
N GLU A 169 4.47 4.67 -44.71
CA GLU A 169 5.36 4.50 -43.55
C GLU A 169 4.93 5.35 -42.35
N VAL A 170 4.52 6.61 -42.58
CA VAL A 170 3.96 7.48 -41.53
C VAL A 170 2.71 6.85 -40.94
N GLU A 171 1.74 6.44 -41.78
CA GLU A 171 0.49 5.82 -41.31
C GLU A 171 0.77 4.55 -40.48
N ALA A 172 1.65 3.67 -40.96
CA ALA A 172 2.05 2.48 -40.24
C ALA A 172 2.75 2.80 -38.91
N LYS A 173 3.58 3.86 -38.89
CA LYS A 173 4.30 4.26 -37.68
C LYS A 173 3.37 4.90 -36.64
N THR A 174 2.44 5.77 -37.07
CA THR A 174 1.40 6.33 -36.20
C THR A 174 0.60 5.21 -35.52
N ALA A 175 0.10 4.24 -36.29
CA ALA A 175 -0.64 3.10 -35.73
C ALA A 175 0.19 2.27 -34.73
N SER A 176 1.50 2.09 -35.00
CA SER A 176 2.41 1.42 -34.07
C SER A 176 2.59 2.20 -32.77
N CYS A 177 2.76 3.53 -32.84
CA CYS A 177 2.95 4.36 -31.66
C CYS A 177 1.68 4.46 -30.81
N GLU A 178 0.49 4.52 -31.44
CA GLU A 178 -0.80 4.45 -30.74
C GLU A 178 -0.94 3.14 -29.96
N GLN A 179 -0.51 2.01 -30.55
CA GLN A 179 -0.53 0.72 -29.84
C GLN A 179 0.44 0.71 -28.65
N GLU A 180 1.65 1.27 -28.80
CA GLU A 180 2.60 1.40 -27.70
C GLU A 180 2.08 2.32 -26.59
N GLU A 181 1.41 3.42 -26.94
CA GLU A 181 0.76 4.33 -25.98
C GLU A 181 -0.30 3.60 -25.16
N LEU A 182 -1.16 2.81 -25.80
CA LEU A 182 -2.17 2.02 -25.09
C LEU A 182 -1.55 1.00 -24.10
N ILE A 183 -0.45 0.36 -24.49
CA ILE A 183 0.27 -0.60 -23.63
C ILE A 183 0.94 0.12 -22.46
N PHE A 184 1.60 1.25 -22.73
CA PHE A 184 2.19 2.12 -21.72
C PHE A 184 1.13 2.58 -20.71
N ASP A 185 0.02 3.15 -21.18
CA ASP A 185 -1.06 3.66 -20.34
C ASP A 185 -1.64 2.58 -19.44
N ALA A 186 -1.89 1.38 -19.99
CA ALA A 186 -2.37 0.24 -19.21
C ALA A 186 -1.40 -0.16 -18.10
N LYS A 187 -0.09 -0.24 -18.41
CA LYS A 187 0.93 -0.63 -17.43
C LYS A 187 1.18 0.47 -16.39
N PHE A 188 1.19 1.73 -16.80
CA PHE A 188 1.28 2.88 -15.91
C PHE A 188 0.12 2.89 -14.91
N CYS A 189 -1.11 2.64 -15.38
CA CYS A 189 -2.28 2.58 -14.51
C CYS A 189 -2.23 1.40 -13.54
N LEU A 190 -1.77 0.23 -13.97
CA LEU A 190 -1.56 -0.91 -13.09
C LEU A 190 -0.54 -0.59 -11.98
N TRP A 191 0.60 0.00 -12.35
CA TRP A 191 1.62 0.45 -11.39
C TRP A 191 1.03 1.46 -10.39
N LYS A 192 0.32 2.47 -10.88
CA LYS A 192 -0.31 3.50 -10.05
C LYS A 192 -1.29 2.91 -9.03
N THR A 193 -2.18 2.03 -9.48
CA THR A 193 -3.14 1.34 -8.61
C THR A 193 -2.43 0.50 -7.55
N GLU A 194 -1.36 -0.21 -7.91
CA GLU A 194 -0.59 -1.00 -6.95
C GLU A 194 0.10 -0.13 -5.89
N VAL A 195 0.63 1.03 -6.27
CA VAL A 195 1.18 2.02 -5.32
C VAL A 195 0.11 2.49 -4.34
N GLU A 196 -1.07 2.87 -4.84
CA GLU A 196 -2.18 3.36 -4.01
C GLU A 196 -2.70 2.27 -3.06
N ASN A 197 -2.83 1.03 -3.55
CA ASN A 197 -3.24 -0.13 -2.76
C ASN A 197 -2.22 -0.44 -1.67
N ALA A 198 -0.93 -0.49 -2.00
CA ALA A 198 0.13 -0.76 -1.03
C ALA A 198 0.15 0.28 0.10
N LYS A 199 0.03 1.57 -0.23
CA LYS A 199 -0.06 2.66 0.76
C LYS A 199 -1.29 2.53 1.63
N THR A 200 -2.46 2.36 1.03
CA THR A 200 -3.74 2.29 1.75
C THR A 200 -3.79 1.09 2.68
N ASN A 201 -3.40 -0.09 2.18
CA ASN A 201 -3.37 -1.33 2.98
C ASN A 201 -2.39 -1.23 4.14
N TYR A 202 -1.22 -0.62 3.92
CA TYR A 202 -0.25 -0.40 4.98
C TYR A 202 -0.80 0.51 6.09
N LEU A 203 -1.35 1.67 5.72
CA LEU A 203 -1.92 2.62 6.68
C LEU A 203 -3.09 2.00 7.47
N HIS A 204 -3.95 1.23 6.80
CA HIS A 204 -5.05 0.52 7.46
C HIS A 204 -4.55 -0.58 8.41
N CYS A 205 -3.52 -1.34 8.01
CA CYS A 205 -2.87 -2.33 8.87
C CYS A 205 -2.30 -1.66 10.13
N ARG A 206 -1.54 -0.56 9.94
CA ARG A 206 -0.93 0.20 11.04
C ARG A 206 -1.97 0.75 12.01
N GLN A 207 -3.04 1.36 11.50
CA GLN A 207 -4.13 1.88 12.32
C GLN A 207 -4.82 0.77 13.13
N SER A 208 -5.02 -0.40 12.51
CA SER A 208 -5.62 -1.55 13.18
C SER A 208 -4.71 -2.10 14.28
N ALA A 209 -3.39 -2.20 14.01
CA ALA A 209 -2.40 -2.62 15.00
C ALA A 209 -2.32 -1.64 16.18
N GLU A 210 -2.34 -0.33 15.90
CA GLU A 210 -2.35 0.73 16.92
C GLU A 210 -3.58 0.64 17.82
N THR A 211 -4.77 0.52 17.22
CA THR A 211 -6.02 0.38 17.99
C THR A 211 -5.96 -0.83 18.93
N LEU A 212 -5.56 -2.01 18.43
CA LEU A 212 -5.46 -3.21 19.25
C LEU A 212 -4.39 -3.08 20.35
N TYR A 213 -3.26 -2.46 20.04
CA TYR A 213 -2.19 -2.21 21.00
C TYR A 213 -2.66 -1.29 22.13
N GLU A 214 -3.26 -0.15 21.81
CA GLU A 214 -3.74 0.82 22.80
C GLU A 214 -4.86 0.27 23.70
N GLU A 215 -5.82 -0.45 23.12
CA GLU A 215 -6.90 -1.10 23.89
C GLU A 215 -6.34 -2.16 24.86
N THR A 216 -5.37 -2.93 24.40
CA THR A 216 -4.70 -3.97 25.20
C THR A 216 -3.85 -3.34 26.30
N LEU A 217 -3.10 -2.29 25.98
CA LEU A 217 -2.27 -1.56 26.93
C LEU A 217 -3.12 -0.98 28.07
N LYS A 218 -4.23 -0.33 27.72
CA LYS A 218 -5.17 0.22 28.70
C LYS A 218 -5.75 -0.87 29.60
N THR A 219 -6.16 -2.00 29.01
CA THR A 219 -6.70 -3.14 29.74
C THR A 219 -5.66 -3.76 30.67
N ALA A 220 -4.44 -3.96 30.17
CA ALA A 220 -3.33 -4.53 30.93
C ALA A 220 -2.95 -3.65 32.13
N HIS A 221 -2.91 -2.33 31.96
CA HIS A 221 -2.67 -1.38 33.06
C HIS A 221 -3.78 -1.43 34.12
N SER A 222 -5.04 -1.41 33.70
CA SER A 222 -6.19 -1.56 34.61
C SER A 222 -6.12 -2.89 35.37
N ASN A 223 -5.78 -3.98 34.69
CA ASN A 223 -5.62 -5.29 35.31
C ASN A 223 -4.43 -5.32 36.29
N ALA A 224 -3.32 -4.66 35.96
CA ALA A 224 -2.15 -4.56 36.84
C ALA A 224 -2.47 -3.79 38.13
N GLU A 225 -3.23 -2.70 38.06
CA GLU A 225 -3.77 -2.02 39.24
C GLU A 225 -4.58 -2.97 40.12
N GLY A 226 -5.52 -3.72 39.53
CA GLY A 226 -6.31 -4.72 40.24
C GLY A 226 -5.46 -5.82 40.89
N ARG A 227 -4.46 -6.35 40.16
CA ARG A 227 -3.54 -7.37 40.69
C ARG A 227 -2.67 -6.84 41.83
N ARG A 228 -2.24 -5.58 41.79
CA ARG A 228 -1.50 -4.95 42.90
C ARG A 228 -2.37 -4.86 44.15
N ALA A 229 -3.63 -4.45 44.01
CA ALA A 229 -4.58 -4.43 45.12
C ALA A 229 -4.88 -5.83 45.68
N ASP A 230 -5.07 -6.83 44.80
CA ASP A 230 -5.25 -8.24 45.19
C ASP A 230 -4.03 -8.76 45.95
N LEU A 231 -2.83 -8.43 45.48
CA LEU A 231 -1.59 -8.85 46.12
C LEU A 231 -1.41 -8.22 47.50
N GLU A 232 -1.69 -6.91 47.64
CA GLU A 232 -1.67 -6.21 48.92
C GLU A 232 -2.63 -6.88 49.93
N ALA A 233 -3.87 -7.14 49.51
CA ALA A 233 -4.86 -7.84 50.34
C ALA A 233 -4.40 -9.26 50.71
N LEU A 234 -3.84 -10.02 49.76
CA LEU A 234 -3.32 -11.37 50.02
C LEU A 234 -2.19 -11.36 51.03
N ARG A 235 -1.27 -10.39 50.94
CA ARG A 235 -0.16 -10.26 51.89
C ARG A 235 -0.64 -9.88 53.28
N LYS A 236 -1.62 -8.98 53.37
CA LYS A 236 -2.28 -8.65 54.63
C LYS A 236 -2.94 -9.89 55.26
N VAL A 237 -3.68 -10.66 54.47
CA VAL A 237 -4.27 -11.95 54.90
C VAL A 237 -3.20 -12.92 55.37
N GLN A 238 -2.12 -13.13 54.60
CA GLN A 238 -1.01 -14.00 54.98
C GLN A 238 -0.39 -13.59 56.31
N CYS A 239 -0.22 -12.28 56.54
CA CYS A 239 0.27 -11.76 57.81
C CYS A 239 -0.68 -12.12 58.96
N TYR A 240 -1.99 -11.90 58.79
CA TYR A 240 -2.98 -12.27 59.81
C TYR A 240 -3.05 -13.77 60.09
N LEU A 241 -3.04 -14.61 59.06
CA LEU A 241 -3.01 -16.06 59.22
C LEU A 241 -1.76 -16.51 60.00
N LYS A 242 -0.61 -15.88 59.73
CA LYS A 242 0.64 -16.16 60.45
C LYS A 242 0.56 -15.79 61.92
N ILE A 243 0.09 -14.59 62.27
CA ILE A 243 0.02 -14.17 63.68
C ILE A 243 -1.02 -14.98 64.48
N LEU A 244 -2.07 -15.47 63.81
CA LEU A 244 -3.05 -16.39 64.41
C LEU A 244 -2.42 -17.73 64.79
N LEU A 245 -1.45 -18.24 64.01
CA LEU A 245 -0.73 -19.48 64.28
C LEU A 245 0.39 -19.28 65.31
N ASP A 246 1.16 -18.20 65.18
CA ASP A 246 2.40 -17.93 65.94
C ASP A 246 2.15 -17.15 67.25
N GLY A 247 0.91 -16.76 67.52
CA GLY A 247 0.49 -16.02 68.71
C GLY A 247 0.17 -14.55 68.40
N THR A 248 -1.07 -14.17 68.70
CA THR A 248 -1.67 -12.88 68.38
C THR A 248 -1.40 -11.83 69.45
N THR A 249 -0.87 -10.67 69.05
CA THR A 249 -0.73 -9.47 69.91
C THR A 249 -1.21 -8.24 69.16
N GLN A 250 -1.58 -7.17 69.88
CA GLN A 250 -1.99 -5.91 69.26
C GLN A 250 -0.88 -5.33 68.37
N GLU A 251 0.37 -5.46 68.81
CA GLU A 251 1.55 -4.97 68.11
C GLU A 251 1.73 -5.68 66.77
N LYS A 252 1.64 -7.02 66.76
CA LYS A 252 1.68 -7.82 65.52
C LYS A 252 0.51 -7.54 64.58
N MET A 253 -0.68 -7.25 65.11
CA MET A 253 -1.83 -6.87 64.28
C MET A 253 -1.59 -5.53 63.59
N ASN A 254 -1.03 -4.55 64.31
CA ASN A 254 -0.68 -3.26 63.74
C ASN A 254 0.42 -3.38 62.68
N GLU A 255 1.43 -4.23 62.92
CA GLU A 255 2.46 -4.55 61.92
C GLU A 255 1.84 -5.09 60.63
N CYS A 256 0.81 -5.96 60.71
CA CYS A 256 0.09 -6.44 59.53
C CYS A 256 -0.74 -5.37 58.81
N ASN A 257 -1.16 -4.31 59.50
CA ASN A 257 -1.90 -3.20 58.91
C ASN A 257 -1.00 -2.22 58.14
N ASP A 258 0.24 -2.05 58.60
CA ASP A 258 1.19 -1.10 58.04
C ASP A 258 2.01 -1.69 56.88
N VAL A 259 1.67 -2.89 56.42
CA VAL A 259 2.35 -3.57 55.32
C VAL A 259 2.02 -2.88 53.99
N GLN A 260 2.79 -1.84 53.65
CA GLN A 260 2.80 -1.28 52.30
C GLN A 260 3.70 -2.12 51.39
N HIS A 261 3.12 -2.61 50.30
CA HIS A 261 3.86 -3.36 49.30
C HIS A 261 3.90 -2.58 47.98
N THR A 262 4.96 -1.80 47.78
CA THR A 262 5.34 -1.33 46.45
C THR A 262 5.85 -2.53 45.65
N GLN A 263 5.08 -3.00 44.66
CA GLN A 263 5.47 -4.14 43.83
C GLN A 263 5.46 -3.76 42.36
N SER A 264 6.63 -3.31 41.89
CA SER A 264 6.91 -3.09 40.48
C SER A 264 6.93 -4.37 39.64
N SER A 265 6.93 -5.55 40.28
CA SER A 265 6.95 -6.85 39.61
C SER A 265 5.63 -7.21 38.91
N LEU A 266 4.55 -6.47 39.16
CA LEU A 266 3.26 -6.61 38.47
C LEU A 266 2.97 -5.44 37.52
N ASP A 267 3.93 -4.53 37.34
CA ASP A 267 3.80 -3.43 36.40
C ASP A 267 3.94 -3.96 34.97
N ILE A 268 3.09 -3.46 34.07
CA ILE A 268 3.17 -3.81 32.66
C ILE A 268 4.39 -3.14 32.02
N ALA A 269 5.27 -3.95 31.42
CA ALA A 269 6.36 -3.44 30.61
C ALA A 269 5.84 -3.11 29.21
N GLU A 270 5.84 -1.83 28.84
CA GLU A 270 5.38 -1.41 27.52
C GLU A 270 6.44 -1.72 26.45
N PRO A 271 6.13 -2.58 25.45
CA PRO A 271 7.07 -2.85 24.37
C PRO A 271 7.24 -1.61 23.49
N GLN A 272 8.43 -1.46 22.90
CA GLN A 272 8.65 -0.43 21.91
C GLN A 272 7.93 -0.82 20.61
N VAL A 273 7.13 0.11 20.08
CA VAL A 273 6.47 -0.03 18.78
C VAL A 273 7.27 0.74 17.74
N PRO A 274 7.56 0.16 16.56
CA PRO A 274 8.29 0.86 15.52
C PRO A 274 7.44 1.99 14.93
N ASP A 275 8.08 3.11 14.61
CA ASP A 275 7.44 4.20 13.86
C ASP A 275 6.97 3.75 12.48
N ILE A 276 6.17 4.59 11.82
CA ILE A 276 5.81 4.41 10.42
C ILE A 276 7.08 4.31 9.56
N ASN A 277 7.14 3.31 8.70
CA ASN A 277 8.26 3.11 7.80
C ASN A 277 8.19 4.06 6.58
N GLN A 278 8.55 5.32 6.83
CA GLN A 278 8.49 6.37 5.81
C GLN A 278 9.39 6.05 4.60
N VAL A 279 10.54 5.41 4.84
CA VAL A 279 11.47 5.03 3.77
C VAL A 279 10.83 4.06 2.78
N LEU A 280 10.10 3.04 3.27
CA LEU A 280 9.38 2.12 2.40
C LEU A 280 8.23 2.82 1.66
N LEU A 281 7.47 3.70 2.34
CA LEU A 281 6.37 4.44 1.72
C LEU A 281 6.84 5.37 0.60
N ASP A 282 7.93 6.10 0.83
CA ASP A 282 8.54 6.97 -0.16
C ASP A 282 9.13 6.15 -1.33
N GLY A 283 9.69 4.97 -1.02
CA GLY A 283 10.23 4.03 -1.99
C GLY A 283 9.20 3.44 -2.97
N LEU A 284 7.90 3.50 -2.66
CA LEU A 284 6.85 3.09 -3.60
C LEU A 284 6.73 4.06 -4.80
N GLY A 285 7.25 5.27 -4.67
CA GLY A 285 7.13 6.32 -5.68
C GLY A 285 5.83 7.12 -5.62
N ALA A 286 5.74 8.09 -6.52
CA ALA A 286 4.62 9.02 -6.63
C ALA A 286 4.12 9.02 -8.09
N PRO A 287 3.01 8.32 -8.39
CA PRO A 287 2.44 8.31 -9.72
C PRO A 287 2.02 9.73 -10.12
N GLY A 288 2.53 10.21 -11.26
CA GLY A 288 2.12 11.49 -11.83
C GLY A 288 0.66 11.48 -12.32
N SER A 289 0.17 12.64 -12.76
CA SER A 289 -1.19 12.81 -13.30
C SER A 289 -1.28 12.59 -14.81
N ARG A 290 -0.34 11.85 -15.41
CA ARG A 290 -0.17 11.76 -16.87
C ARG A 290 -1.36 11.07 -17.56
N VAL A 291 -1.87 10.00 -16.97
CA VAL A 291 -2.94 9.16 -17.54
C VAL A 291 -4.16 9.18 -16.61
N GLN A 292 -5.35 9.39 -17.18
CA GLN A 292 -6.61 9.15 -16.46
C GLN A 292 -6.86 7.66 -16.40
N CYS A 293 -6.42 7.03 -15.31
CA CYS A 293 -6.72 5.64 -15.04
C CYS A 293 -8.20 5.52 -14.67
N THR A 294 -9.01 5.08 -15.62
CA THR A 294 -10.36 4.59 -15.31
C THR A 294 -10.19 3.29 -14.54
N ALA A 295 -10.92 3.14 -13.43
CA ALA A 295 -10.89 1.90 -12.67
C ALA A 295 -11.35 0.76 -13.60
N ALA A 296 -10.41 -0.08 -14.03
CA ALA A 296 -10.75 -1.32 -14.70
C ALA A 296 -11.63 -2.13 -13.74
N GLY A 297 -12.83 -2.47 -14.19
CA GLY A 297 -13.97 -2.89 -13.37
C GLY A 297 -13.60 -3.81 -12.21
N GLY A 298 -14.04 -3.41 -11.01
CA GLY A 298 -14.30 -4.35 -9.94
C GLY A 298 -15.16 -5.49 -10.48
N GLY A 299 -14.79 -6.72 -10.15
CA GLY A 299 -15.54 -7.92 -10.52
C GLY A 299 -17.01 -7.71 -10.22
N GLN A 300 -17.84 -7.78 -11.28
CA GLN A 300 -19.27 -7.86 -11.13
C GLN A 300 -19.59 -9.16 -10.37
N SER A 301 -20.19 -9.01 -9.19
CA SER A 301 -21.07 -10.05 -8.63
C SER A 301 -22.07 -10.51 -9.70
N PRO A 302 -22.44 -11.81 -9.76
CA PRO A 302 -23.36 -12.30 -10.76
C PRO A 302 -24.78 -11.83 -10.44
N GLU A 303 -25.24 -10.75 -11.09
CA GLU A 303 -26.66 -10.38 -11.11
C GLU A 303 -27.23 -10.56 -12.52
N SER A 304 -28.12 -11.56 -12.59
CA SER A 304 -29.40 -11.68 -13.31
C SER A 304 -29.56 -11.12 -14.75
N PRO A 305 -30.15 -11.90 -15.68
CA PRO A 305 -30.15 -11.58 -17.11
C PRO A 305 -31.45 -10.90 -17.56
N TYR A 306 -31.53 -9.57 -17.59
CA TYR A 306 -32.53 -8.88 -18.44
C TYR A 306 -32.10 -7.43 -18.75
N GLY A 307 -31.96 -7.09 -20.04
CA GLY A 307 -32.05 -5.69 -20.51
C GLY A 307 -31.05 -5.25 -21.58
N THR A 308 -31.43 -5.40 -22.85
CA THR A 308 -30.91 -4.72 -24.06
C THR A 308 -31.01 -3.18 -23.95
N SER A 309 -30.07 -2.36 -24.42
CA SER A 309 -29.97 -1.81 -25.81
C SER A 309 -28.95 -0.63 -25.87
N PRO A 310 -28.45 -0.18 -27.04
CA PRO A 310 -27.11 0.42 -27.24
C PRO A 310 -27.07 1.93 -27.62
N TYR A 311 -25.84 2.42 -27.84
CA TYR A 311 -25.34 3.62 -28.58
C TYR A 311 -24.59 4.67 -27.75
N GLY A 312 -23.38 5.02 -28.23
CA GLY A 312 -22.64 6.21 -27.78
C GLY A 312 -21.14 6.22 -28.10
N THR A 313 -20.76 6.36 -29.36
CA THR A 313 -19.43 6.77 -29.84
C THR A 313 -19.09 8.20 -29.42
N SER A 314 -17.83 8.48 -29.05
CA SER A 314 -17.11 9.72 -29.42
C SER A 314 -15.62 9.61 -29.08
N LEU A 315 -14.77 9.49 -30.10
CA LEU A 315 -13.34 9.78 -30.03
C LEU A 315 -13.11 11.14 -30.72
N THR A 316 -12.61 12.08 -29.95
CA THR A 316 -12.00 13.36 -30.35
C THR A 316 -10.85 13.52 -29.35
N GLY A 317 -9.58 13.73 -29.67
CA GLY A 317 -8.87 14.22 -30.85
C GLY A 317 -7.66 14.97 -30.27
N ARG A 318 -6.46 14.83 -30.85
CA ARG A 318 -5.34 15.72 -30.54
C ARG A 318 -4.52 16.03 -31.80
N VAL A 319 -4.07 17.29 -31.81
CA VAL A 319 -3.32 18.04 -32.82
C VAL A 319 -1.85 17.63 -32.78
#